data_AF-A0A953AFR5-F1
#
_entry.id   AF-A0A953AFR5-F1
#
_cell.length_a   1.000
_cell.length_b   1.000
_cell.length_c   1.000
_cell.angle_alpha   90.00
_cell.angle_beta   90.00
_cell.angle_gamma   90.00
#
_symmetry.space_group_name_H-M   'P 1'
#
loop_
_entity.id
_entity.type
_entity.pdbx_description
1 polymer ?
#
loop_
_entity_poly.entity_id
_entity_poly.type
_entity_poly.pdbx_seq_one_letter_code
_entity_poly.pdbx_strand_id
1 'polypeptide(L)'
;MAIEQESKVQTQAAATQRRYRTLAVVRQEAITRVEKPLEDSVFVWPHLLVREFFASTIVMVMLTLLSVAIDAPLREPANPNVTPNPAKAPWYFLGLQELLHYFPPTIAGVLIPGLVLVGLACLPYVDRNPSRAYADRKIAIVTFTMFVVFWACVTLAGSFFRGPGWVWYWPWQGLFFDL
;
A
#
# COMPACT_ATOMS: atom_id res chain seq x y z
N MET A 1 -77.23 -66.76 -11.40
CA MET A 1 -77.54 -66.32 -10.02
C MET A 1 -76.25 -66.50 -9.23
N ALA A 2 -75.57 -65.52 -8.66
CA ALA A 2 -75.78 -64.08 -8.47
C ALA A 2 -74.37 -63.44 -8.52
N ILE A 3 -74.15 -62.37 -9.30
CA ILE A 3 -73.88 -60.99 -8.84
C ILE A 3 -73.14 -60.92 -7.50
N GLU A 4 -71.83 -60.66 -7.57
CA GLU A 4 -71.10 -59.99 -6.50
C GLU A 4 -70.30 -58.85 -7.14
N GLN A 5 -70.86 -57.64 -7.06
CA GLN A 5 -70.15 -56.41 -7.39
C GLN A 5 -69.58 -55.85 -6.09
N GLU A 6 -68.25 -55.83 -5.98
CA GLU A 6 -67.56 -55.09 -4.93
C GLU A 6 -67.89 -53.60 -5.04
N SER A 7 -68.60 -53.09 -4.05
CA SER A 7 -68.81 -51.66 -3.85
C SER A 7 -67.50 -51.04 -3.35
N LYS A 8 -66.81 -50.30 -4.23
CA LYS A 8 -65.69 -49.43 -3.84
C LYS A 8 -66.22 -48.30 -2.96
N VAL A 9 -66.11 -48.46 -1.65
CA VAL A 9 -66.28 -47.37 -0.69
C VAL A 9 -65.06 -46.45 -0.81
N GLN A 10 -65.21 -45.37 -1.57
CA GLN A 10 -64.31 -44.22 -1.52
C GLN A 10 -64.49 -43.51 -0.17
N THR A 11 -63.65 -43.84 0.80
CA THR A 11 -63.45 -42.97 1.97
C THR A 11 -62.66 -41.75 1.52
N GLN A 12 -63.37 -40.67 1.18
CA GLN A 12 -62.76 -39.35 1.03
C GLN A 12 -62.22 -38.91 2.39
N ALA A 13 -60.91 -39.06 2.59
CA ALA A 13 -60.22 -38.37 3.67
C ALA A 13 -60.34 -36.87 3.42
N ALA A 14 -61.10 -36.18 4.26
CA ALA A 14 -61.26 -34.75 4.23
C ALA A 14 -59.89 -34.07 4.36
N ALA A 15 -59.37 -33.56 3.24
CA ALA A 15 -58.18 -32.73 3.23
C ALA A 15 -58.46 -31.50 4.10
N THR A 16 -57.89 -31.49 5.31
CA THR A 16 -57.97 -30.35 6.20
C THR A 16 -57.22 -29.20 5.53
N GLN A 17 -57.97 -28.30 4.90
CA GLN A 17 -57.48 -27.06 4.30
C GLN A 17 -56.93 -26.17 5.42
N ARG A 18 -55.68 -26.43 5.83
CA ARG A 18 -54.96 -25.52 6.72
C ARG A 18 -54.73 -24.23 5.97
N ARG A 19 -55.36 -23.16 6.46
CA ARG A 19 -55.29 -21.82 5.90
C ARG A 19 -53.96 -21.18 6.31
N TYR A 20 -52.92 -21.38 5.51
CA TYR A 20 -51.65 -20.69 5.71
C TYR A 20 -51.87 -19.21 5.38
N ARG A 21 -51.92 -18.35 6.41
CA ARG A 21 -51.97 -16.89 6.26
C ARG A 21 -50.54 -16.39 6.10
N THR A 22 -50.18 -15.95 4.91
CA THR A 22 -48.88 -15.31 4.64
C THR A 22 -48.80 -14.01 5.45
N LEU A 23 -48.08 -14.02 6.57
CA LEU A 23 -48.05 -12.90 7.51
C LEU A 23 -47.20 -11.72 7.02
N ALA A 24 -46.24 -11.96 6.12
CA ALA A 24 -45.59 -10.94 5.31
C ALA A 24 -44.86 -11.63 4.16
N VAL A 25 -45.03 -11.12 2.94
CA VAL A 25 -44.10 -11.41 1.86
C VAL A 25 -42.96 -10.42 2.03
N VAL A 26 -41.89 -10.85 2.68
CA VAL A 26 -40.63 -10.10 2.64
C VAL A 26 -40.12 -10.24 1.21
N ARG A 27 -40.27 -9.16 0.43
CA ARG A 27 -39.61 -9.02 -0.85
C ARG A 27 -38.12 -9.08 -0.55
N GLN A 28 -37.52 -10.23 -0.76
CA GLN A 28 -36.08 -10.39 -0.74
C GLN A 28 -35.60 -9.45 -1.84
N GLU A 29 -35.18 -8.24 -1.47
CA GLU A 29 -34.39 -7.41 -2.36
C GLU A 29 -33.26 -8.34 -2.77
N ALA A 30 -33.24 -8.67 -4.07
CA ALA A 30 -32.24 -9.55 -4.61
C ALA A 30 -30.92 -9.00 -4.09
N ILE A 31 -30.27 -9.76 -3.21
CA ILE A 31 -28.87 -9.56 -2.93
C ILE A 31 -28.26 -9.86 -4.29
N THR A 32 -28.16 -8.84 -5.14
CA THR A 32 -27.44 -8.87 -6.39
C THR A 32 -26.02 -9.07 -5.92
N ARG A 33 -25.66 -10.35 -5.78
CA ARG A 33 -24.30 -10.78 -5.68
C ARG A 33 -23.67 -10.20 -6.94
N VAL A 34 -22.98 -9.08 -6.78
CA VAL A 34 -22.15 -8.53 -7.85
C VAL A 34 -21.13 -9.63 -8.04
N GLU A 35 -21.36 -10.51 -9.03
CA GLU A 35 -20.38 -11.49 -9.47
C GLU A 35 -19.14 -10.68 -9.82
N LYS A 36 -18.17 -10.67 -8.89
CA LYS A 36 -16.84 -10.22 -9.24
C LYS A 36 -16.40 -11.13 -10.39
N PRO A 37 -15.83 -10.57 -11.47
CA PRO A 37 -15.23 -11.42 -12.49
C PRO A 37 -14.32 -12.41 -11.78
N LEU A 38 -14.39 -13.69 -12.17
CA LEU A 38 -13.54 -14.74 -11.61
C LEU A 38 -12.09 -14.32 -11.81
N GLU A 39 -11.48 -13.79 -10.74
CA GLU A 39 -10.07 -13.47 -10.72
C GLU A 39 -9.32 -14.79 -10.84
N ASP A 40 -8.31 -14.84 -11.73
CA ASP A 40 -7.47 -16.02 -11.95
C ASP A 40 -6.59 -16.27 -10.72
N SER A 41 -7.23 -16.74 -9.65
CA SER A 41 -6.64 -16.92 -8.33
C SER A 41 -6.10 -18.33 -8.20
N VAL A 42 -4.85 -18.43 -7.80
CA VAL A 42 -4.17 -19.69 -7.53
C VAL A 42 -4.01 -19.88 -6.03
N PHE A 43 -4.01 -21.12 -5.55
CA PHE A 43 -3.75 -21.42 -4.13
C PHE A 43 -2.38 -20.87 -3.69
N VAL A 44 -2.39 -20.19 -2.54
CA VAL A 44 -1.21 -19.58 -1.89
C VAL A 44 -0.09 -20.61 -1.71
N TRP A 45 -0.45 -21.78 -1.17
CA TRP A 45 0.41 -22.94 -1.14
C TRP A 45 0.15 -23.81 -2.38
N PRO A 46 1.18 -24.27 -3.11
CA PRO A 46 2.61 -23.96 -2.97
C PRO A 46 3.07 -22.72 -3.77
N HIS A 47 2.26 -22.21 -4.69
CA HIS A 47 2.70 -21.34 -5.79
C HIS A 47 3.28 -19.99 -5.32
N LEU A 48 2.60 -19.30 -4.40
CA LEU A 48 3.05 -18.00 -3.90
C LEU A 48 4.20 -18.17 -2.93
N LEU A 49 4.09 -19.12 -1.99
CA LEU A 49 5.10 -19.33 -0.96
C LEU A 49 6.46 -19.76 -1.50
N VAL A 50 6.50 -20.62 -2.53
CA VAL A 50 7.76 -20.99 -3.18
C VAL A 50 8.41 -19.78 -3.84
N ARG A 51 7.64 -18.94 -4.55
CA ARG A 51 8.16 -17.74 -5.22
C ARG A 51 8.71 -16.71 -4.23
N GLU A 52 7.99 -16.46 -3.14
CA GLU A 52 8.43 -15.52 -2.09
C GLU A 52 9.64 -16.06 -1.31
N PHE A 53 9.72 -17.37 -1.07
CA PHE A 53 10.88 -17.99 -0.45
C PHE A 53 12.15 -17.78 -1.29
N PHE A 54 12.07 -18.02 -2.60
CA PHE A 54 13.21 -17.74 -3.49
C PHE A 54 13.54 -16.25 -3.57
N ALA A 55 12.53 -15.37 -3.68
CA ALA A 55 12.76 -13.92 -3.72
C ALA A 55 13.44 -13.41 -2.44
N SER A 56 12.97 -13.85 -1.26
CA SER A 56 13.58 -13.48 0.02
C SER A 56 15.00 -14.04 0.19
N THR A 57 15.24 -15.26 -0.28
CA THR A 57 16.59 -15.86 -0.27
C THR A 57 17.55 -15.07 -1.17
N ILE A 58 17.11 -14.68 -2.38
CA ILE A 58 17.90 -13.86 -3.30
C ILE A 58 18.24 -12.50 -2.66
N VAL A 59 17.25 -11.83 -2.06
CA VAL A 59 17.47 -10.55 -1.37
C VAL A 59 18.44 -10.72 -0.20
N MET A 60 18.31 -11.78 0.60
CA MET A 60 19.22 -12.07 1.70
C MET A 60 20.66 -12.29 1.23
N VAL A 61 20.85 -13.09 0.18
CA VAL A 61 22.17 -13.32 -0.41
C VAL A 61 22.74 -12.03 -0.99
N MET A 62 21.93 -11.25 -1.71
CA MET A 62 22.35 -9.95 -2.26
C MET A 62 22.82 -9.00 -1.16
N LEU A 63 22.05 -8.83 -0.08
CA LEU A 63 22.42 -7.95 1.04
C LEU A 63 23.68 -8.46 1.76
N THR A 64 23.81 -9.76 1.94
CA THR A 64 25.02 -10.37 2.55
C THR A 64 26.25 -10.12 1.68
N LEU A 65 26.15 -10.35 0.37
CA LEU A 65 27.24 -10.08 -0.57
C LEU A 65 27.61 -8.60 -0.59
N LEU A 66 26.62 -7.70 -0.59
CA LEU A 66 26.85 -6.25 -0.54
C LEU A 66 27.56 -5.85 0.76
N SER A 67 27.15 -6.43 1.89
CA SER A 67 27.76 -6.17 3.21
C SER A 67 29.20 -6.67 3.32
N VAL A 68 29.57 -7.73 2.58
CA VAL A 68 30.96 -8.23 2.55
C VAL A 68 31.80 -7.44 1.55
N ALA A 69 31.20 -6.95 0.46
CA ALA A 69 31.92 -6.23 -0.59
C ALA A 69 32.12 -4.73 -0.29
N ILE A 70 31.24 -4.12 0.49
CA ILE A 70 31.25 -2.69 0.81
C ILE A 70 31.27 -2.52 2.32
N ASP A 71 32.39 -2.00 2.84
CA ASP A 71 32.52 -1.64 4.24
C ASP A 71 31.57 -0.49 4.58
N ALA A 72 30.92 -0.59 5.75
CA ALA A 72 30.10 0.49 6.26
C ALA A 72 31.01 1.68 6.64
N PRO A 73 30.71 2.90 6.17
CA PRO A 73 31.43 4.12 6.56
C PRO A 73 31.09 4.50 8.02
N LEU A 74 31.68 3.78 8.97
CA LEU A 74 31.55 4.07 10.39
C LEU A 74 32.48 5.23 10.76
N ARG A 75 31.91 6.27 11.39
CA ARG A 75 32.67 7.40 11.93
C ARG A 75 33.30 7.07 13.27
N GLU A 76 34.20 7.92 13.72
CA GLU A 76 34.77 7.87 15.07
C GLU A 76 33.67 7.87 16.16
N PRO A 77 33.96 7.32 17.36
CA PRO A 77 33.04 7.37 18.48
C PRO A 77 32.52 8.79 18.74
N ALA A 78 31.23 8.90 19.06
CA ALA A 78 30.56 10.19 19.20
C ALA A 78 31.22 11.06 20.28
N ASN A 79 31.62 12.28 19.89
CA ASN A 79 32.17 13.29 20.79
C ASN A 79 31.19 14.48 20.90
N PRO A 80 30.55 14.71 22.06
CA PRO A 80 29.62 15.83 22.26
C PRO A 80 30.24 17.22 22.04
N ASN A 81 31.56 17.35 22.13
CA ASN A 81 32.26 18.64 21.97
C ASN A 81 32.58 18.97 20.50
N VAL A 82 32.35 18.05 19.57
CA VAL A 82 32.69 18.23 18.14
C VAL A 82 31.47 17.89 17.30
N THR A 83 30.94 18.89 16.59
CA THR A 83 29.87 18.66 15.60
C THR A 83 30.50 18.41 14.23
N PRO A 84 30.20 17.27 13.57
CA PRO A 84 30.71 16.99 12.23
C PRO A 84 30.18 18.02 11.22
N ASN A 85 31.04 18.44 10.29
CA ASN A 85 30.67 19.40 9.25
C ASN A 85 31.14 18.86 7.88
N PRO A 86 30.23 18.55 6.94
CA PRO A 86 28.77 18.67 7.01
C PRO A 86 28.10 17.50 7.76
N ALA A 87 27.14 17.83 8.63
CA ALA A 87 26.29 16.83 9.27
C ALA A 87 25.14 16.41 8.33
N LYS A 88 25.41 15.45 7.45
CA LYS A 88 24.37 14.84 6.59
C LYS A 88 23.58 13.77 7.35
N ALA A 89 22.26 13.83 7.23
CA ALA A 89 21.34 12.80 7.69
C ALA A 89 21.40 11.59 6.74
N PRO A 90 20.94 10.41 7.18
CA PRO A 90 20.78 9.25 6.32
C PRO A 90 19.95 9.59 5.07
N TRP A 91 20.26 8.95 3.93
CA TRP A 91 19.68 9.26 2.63
C TRP A 91 18.14 9.29 2.59
N TYR A 92 17.47 8.46 3.40
CA TYR A 92 16.01 8.42 3.50
C TYR A 92 15.40 9.61 4.26
N PHE A 93 16.19 10.35 5.04
CA PHE A 93 15.80 11.61 5.69
C PHE A 93 16.42 12.85 5.05
N LEU A 94 17.33 12.68 4.10
CA LEU A 94 18.10 13.78 3.54
C LEU A 94 17.23 14.79 2.79
N GLY A 95 16.19 14.34 2.10
CA GLY A 95 15.21 15.24 1.48
C GLY A 95 14.45 16.09 2.52
N LEU A 96 14.16 15.52 3.70
CA LEU A 96 13.54 16.26 4.80
C LEU A 96 14.54 17.23 5.43
N GLN A 97 15.80 16.85 5.57
CA GLN A 97 16.85 17.75 6.06
C GLN A 97 17.03 18.96 5.15
N GLU A 98 16.98 18.76 3.84
CA GLU A 98 17.05 19.84 2.87
C GLU A 98 15.89 20.83 3.03
N LEU A 99 14.69 20.32 3.35
CA LEU A 99 13.53 21.16 3.64
C LEU A 99 13.68 21.93 4.97
N LEU A 100 14.29 21.32 5.98
CA LEU A 100 14.61 21.94 7.27
C LEU A 100 15.59 23.12 7.15
N HIS A 101 16.40 23.15 6.10
CA HIS A 101 17.28 24.28 5.83
C HIS A 101 16.51 25.52 5.34
N TYR A 102 15.44 25.33 4.58
CA TYR A 102 14.67 26.43 4.00
C TYR A 102 13.48 26.87 4.86
N PHE A 103 12.91 25.98 5.66
CA PHE A 103 11.70 26.24 6.43
C PHE A 103 11.92 26.06 7.93
N PRO A 104 11.09 26.71 8.78
CA PRO A 104 11.08 26.45 10.20
C PRO A 104 10.92 24.95 10.53
N PRO A 105 11.55 24.44 11.60
CA PRO A 105 11.50 23.01 11.96
C PRO A 105 10.08 22.47 12.14
N THR A 106 9.15 23.29 12.63
CA THR A 106 7.74 22.92 12.79
C THR A 106 7.06 22.65 11.45
N ILE A 107 7.37 23.42 10.41
CA ILE A 107 6.77 23.28 9.09
C ILE A 107 7.39 22.08 8.37
N ALA A 108 8.72 22.06 8.25
CA ALA A 108 9.42 21.03 7.47
C ALA A 108 9.47 19.67 8.16
N GLY A 109 9.61 19.64 9.49
CA GLY A 109 9.78 18.40 10.25
C GLY A 109 8.46 17.77 10.71
N VAL A 110 7.42 18.57 10.95
CA VAL A 110 6.15 18.07 11.51
C VAL A 110 5.00 18.23 10.53
N LEU A 111 4.72 19.46 10.08
CA LEU A 111 3.53 19.73 9.26
C LEU A 111 3.59 19.05 7.89
N ILE A 112 4.70 19.18 7.14
CA ILE A 112 4.79 18.61 5.79
C ILE A 112 4.73 17.07 5.81
N PRO A 113 5.55 16.35 6.60
CA PRO A 113 5.42 14.90 6.71
C PRO A 113 4.06 14.47 7.26
N GLY A 114 3.52 15.20 8.25
CA GLY A 114 2.20 14.94 8.81
C GLY A 114 1.08 15.07 7.77
N LEU A 115 1.12 16.10 6.93
CA LEU A 115 0.17 16.30 5.84
C LEU A 115 0.30 15.21 4.77
N VAL A 116 1.50 14.74 4.47
CA VAL A 116 1.70 13.59 3.56
C VAL A 116 1.05 12.34 4.13
N LEU A 117 1.26 12.02 5.40
CA LEU A 117 0.68 10.85 6.05
C LEU A 117 -0.85 10.93 6.12
N VAL A 118 -1.39 12.09 6.53
CA VAL A 118 -2.85 12.34 6.55
C VAL A 118 -3.41 12.27 5.13
N GLY A 119 -2.74 12.87 4.15
CA GLY A 119 -3.12 12.79 2.74
C GLY A 119 -3.19 11.35 2.23
N LEU A 120 -2.19 10.53 2.57
CA LEU A 120 -2.15 9.11 2.22
C LEU A 120 -3.26 8.31 2.92
N ALA A 121 -3.54 8.60 4.19
CA ALA A 121 -4.65 7.99 4.94
C ALA A 121 -6.03 8.41 4.41
N CYS A 122 -6.14 9.61 3.85
CA CYS A 122 -7.35 10.13 3.24
C CYS A 122 -7.60 9.61 1.81
N LEU A 123 -6.59 9.04 1.14
CA LEU A 123 -6.71 8.51 -0.23
C LEU A 123 -7.94 7.60 -0.45
N PRO A 124 -8.25 6.60 0.39
CA PRO A 124 -9.43 5.74 0.17
C PRO A 124 -10.76 6.50 0.17
N TYR A 125 -10.82 7.68 0.78
CA TYR A 125 -12.06 8.49 0.85
C TYR A 125 -12.17 9.52 -0.28
N VAL A 126 -11.02 10.00 -0.78
CA VAL A 126 -10.91 11.00 -1.84
C VAL A 126 -10.97 10.33 -3.22
N ASP A 127 -10.26 9.22 -3.42
CA ASP A 127 -10.24 8.48 -4.68
C ASP A 127 -11.40 7.47 -4.73
N ARG A 128 -12.57 7.97 -5.17
CA ARG A 128 -13.79 7.18 -5.35
C ARG A 128 -13.90 6.55 -6.74
N ASN A 129 -12.80 6.38 -7.47
CA ASN A 129 -12.86 5.83 -8.82
C ASN A 129 -13.36 4.37 -8.78
N PRO A 130 -14.45 4.02 -9.50
CA PRO A 130 -14.96 2.65 -9.51
C PRO A 130 -14.01 1.68 -10.22
N SER A 131 -13.18 2.16 -11.15
CA SER A 131 -12.18 1.37 -11.84
C SER A 131 -10.82 1.41 -11.14
N ARG A 132 -10.17 0.24 -11.05
CA ARG A 132 -8.78 0.11 -10.59
C ARG A 132 -7.78 0.00 -11.74
N ALA A 133 -8.24 0.06 -12.99
CA ALA A 133 -7.36 -0.01 -14.15
C ALA A 133 -6.43 1.19 -14.20
N TYR A 134 -5.17 0.96 -14.58
CA TYR A 134 -4.16 2.02 -14.71
C TYR A 134 -4.60 3.11 -15.70
N ALA A 135 -5.29 2.73 -16.77
CA ALA A 135 -5.75 3.62 -17.83
C ALA A 135 -6.75 4.67 -17.35
N ASP A 136 -7.55 4.34 -16.32
CA ASP A 136 -8.62 5.20 -15.80
C ASP A 136 -8.14 6.12 -14.67
N ARG A 137 -6.90 5.93 -14.18
CA ARG A 137 -6.34 6.63 -13.01
C ARG A 137 -5.17 7.56 -13.34
N LYS A 138 -5.11 8.05 -14.58
CA LYS A 138 -4.00 8.88 -15.08
C LYS A 138 -3.69 10.08 -14.18
N ILE A 139 -4.70 10.79 -13.68
CA ILE A 139 -4.50 11.96 -12.80
C ILE A 139 -3.86 11.55 -11.48
N ALA A 140 -4.36 10.48 -10.84
CA ALA A 140 -3.80 9.99 -9.58
C ALA A 140 -2.36 9.49 -9.76
N ILE A 141 -2.09 8.75 -10.84
CA ILE A 141 -0.74 8.27 -11.18
C ILE A 141 0.20 9.44 -11.43
N VAL A 142 -0.17 10.40 -12.27
CA VAL A 142 0.68 11.57 -12.57
C VAL A 142 0.95 12.40 -11.32
N THR A 143 -0.06 12.64 -10.49
CA THR A 143 0.10 13.40 -9.23
C THR A 143 1.04 12.68 -8.27
N PHE A 144 0.87 11.36 -8.11
CA PHE A 144 1.74 10.55 -7.25
C PHE A 144 3.17 10.47 -7.80
N THR A 145 3.33 10.33 -9.12
CA THR A 145 4.64 10.36 -9.77
C THR A 145 5.32 11.71 -9.59
N MET A 146 4.62 12.83 -9.78
CA MET A 146 5.18 14.17 -9.50
C MET A 146 5.60 14.33 -8.05
N PHE A 147 4.81 13.79 -7.11
CA PHE A 147 5.17 13.76 -5.69
C PHE A 147 6.46 12.98 -5.43
N VAL A 148 6.61 11.77 -6.00
CA VAL A 148 7.83 10.95 -5.87
C VAL A 148 9.04 11.65 -6.51
N VAL A 149 8.87 12.23 -7.71
CA VAL A 149 9.94 12.95 -8.41
C VAL A 149 10.38 14.17 -7.62
N PHE A 150 9.44 14.94 -7.06
CA PHE A 150 9.76 16.07 -6.18
C PHE A 150 10.63 15.64 -5.00
N TRP A 151 10.24 14.60 -4.27
CA TRP A 151 11.02 14.09 -3.13
C TRP A 151 12.38 13.52 -3.56
N ALA A 152 12.46 12.86 -4.70
CA ALA A 152 13.72 12.38 -5.27
C ALA A 152 14.66 13.55 -5.61
N CYS A 153 14.15 14.61 -6.25
CA CYS A 153 14.93 15.79 -6.59
C CYS A 153 15.48 16.50 -5.34
N VAL A 154 14.65 16.70 -4.31
CA VAL A 154 15.08 17.34 -3.05
C VAL A 154 16.12 16.46 -2.33
N THR A 155 15.95 15.14 -2.34
CA THR A 155 16.92 14.20 -1.76
C THR A 155 18.25 14.24 -2.51
N LEU A 156 18.23 14.21 -3.85
CA LEU A 156 19.43 14.32 -4.69
C LEU A 156 20.12 15.68 -4.51
N ALA A 157 19.36 16.76 -4.36
CA ALA A 157 19.90 18.08 -4.06
C ALA A 157 20.68 18.06 -2.73
N GLY A 158 20.09 17.52 -1.67
CA GLY A 158 20.75 17.34 -0.37
C GLY A 158 21.97 16.39 -0.44
N SER A 159 21.93 15.35 -1.27
CA SER A 159 23.04 14.40 -1.45
C SER A 159 24.26 15.05 -2.08
N PHE A 160 24.08 15.67 -3.25
CA PHE A 160 25.20 16.02 -4.12
C PHE A 160 25.58 17.50 -4.08
N PHE A 161 24.65 18.38 -3.75
CA PHE A 161 24.87 19.84 -3.86
C PHE A 161 25.11 20.52 -2.51
N ARG A 162 25.17 19.77 -1.41
CA ARG A 162 25.44 20.31 -0.06
C ARG A 162 26.87 20.00 0.40
N GLY A 163 27.62 21.06 0.68
CA GLY A 163 28.99 21.04 1.20
C GLY A 163 29.12 21.55 2.64
N PRO A 164 30.34 21.91 3.10
CA PRO A 164 30.59 22.41 4.45
C PRO A 164 29.70 23.61 4.80
N GLY A 165 29.18 23.64 6.03
CA GLY A 165 28.23 24.66 6.49
C GLY A 165 26.84 24.56 5.88
N TRP A 166 26.52 23.43 5.22
CA TRP A 166 25.29 23.25 4.43
C TRP A 166 25.15 24.26 3.29
N VAL A 167 26.26 24.79 2.77
CA VAL A 167 26.25 25.73 1.65
C VAL A 167 26.10 24.97 0.33
N TRP A 168 25.50 25.63 -0.66
CA TRP A 168 25.41 25.10 -2.02
C TRP A 168 26.80 24.96 -2.65
N TYR A 169 27.11 23.77 -3.16
CA TYR A 169 28.38 23.45 -3.80
C TYR A 169 28.14 22.68 -5.09
N TRP A 170 28.89 22.99 -6.13
CA TRP A 170 28.77 22.28 -7.39
C TRP A 170 29.59 20.97 -7.35
N PRO A 171 29.07 19.83 -7.88
CA PRO A 171 29.76 18.54 -7.80
C PRO A 171 31.16 18.52 -8.42
N TRP A 172 31.42 19.36 -9.42
CA TRP A 172 32.74 19.46 -10.06
C TRP A 172 33.75 20.34 -9.31
N GLN A 173 33.33 21.03 -8.26
CA GLN A 173 34.24 21.76 -7.36
C GLN A 173 34.70 20.87 -6.20
N GLY A 174 33.94 19.82 -5.87
CA GLY A 174 34.22 18.89 -4.78
C GLY A 174 32.98 18.07 -4.40
N LEU A 175 33.17 16.79 -4.11
CA LEU A 175 32.10 15.86 -3.74
C LEU A 175 32.13 15.59 -2.23
N PHE A 176 31.08 15.98 -1.51
CA PHE A 176 30.96 15.81 -0.05
C PHE A 176 29.98 14.69 0.32
N PHE A 177 29.99 13.59 -0.40
CA PHE A 177 29.03 12.50 -0.24
C PHE A 177 29.55 11.47 0.75
N ASP A 178 29.04 11.52 1.98
CA ASP A 178 29.20 10.45 2.97
C ASP A 178 27.88 9.68 3.03
N LEU A 179 27.92 8.37 2.76
CA LEU A 179 26.81 7.44 2.96
C LEU A 179 26.73 6.94 4.40
#